data_AF-A0A1E3AIR6-F1
#
_entry.id   AF-A0A1E3AIR6-F1
#
_cell.length_a   1.000
_cell.length_b   1.000
_cell.length_c   1.000
_cell.angle_alpha   90.00
_cell.angle_beta   90.00
_cell.angle_gamma   90.00
#
_symmetry.space_group_name_H-M   'P 1'
#
loop_
_entity.id
_entity.type
_entity.pdbx_description
1 polymer ?
#
loop_
_entity_poly.entity_id
_entity_poly.type
_entity_poly.pdbx_seq_one_letter_code
_entity_poly.pdbx_strand_id
1 'polypeptide(L)'
;MAYKQELWQEAKKRCRLGDEEIRMAKEMGLNPKSLIKNIPGPKESWKAPVKYWIRDMYEERQIKAAQKPKKAERSILLFPEFQNMELIEGIRKQYDPFVSLISPHITLVFPFVSRYKEKDVKELVKEKS
;
A
#
# COMPACT_ATOMS: atom_id res chain seq x y z
N MET A 1 16.52 15.05 -9.25
CA MET A 1 17.16 16.37 -9.10
C MET A 1 16.23 17.29 -8.34
N ALA A 2 16.69 17.92 -7.25
CA ALA A 2 15.90 18.92 -6.54
C ALA A 2 15.85 20.21 -7.37
N TYR A 3 14.64 20.70 -7.68
CA TYR A 3 14.48 21.99 -8.37
C TYR A 3 14.81 23.15 -7.43
N LYS A 4 15.41 24.21 -7.96
CA LYS A 4 15.69 25.44 -7.20
C LYS A 4 14.41 26.00 -6.58
N GLN A 5 14.51 26.51 -5.36
CA GLN A 5 13.37 27.07 -4.61
C GLN A 5 12.70 28.24 -5.36
N GLU A 6 13.48 29.02 -6.11
CA GLU A 6 13.00 30.12 -6.95
C GLU A 6 11.95 29.66 -7.98
N LEU A 7 12.15 28.51 -8.61
CA LEU A 7 11.20 27.95 -9.58
C LEU A 7 9.89 27.53 -8.92
N TRP A 8 9.96 27.05 -7.68
CA TRP A 8 8.77 26.73 -6.90
C TRP A 8 8.00 27.98 -6.48
N GLN A 9 8.70 29.07 -6.12
CA GLN A 9 8.05 30.35 -5.83
C GLN A 9 7.39 30.96 -7.08
N GLU A 10 8.06 30.87 -8.23
CA GLU A 10 7.50 31.30 -9.50
C GLU A 10 6.24 30.50 -9.87
N ALA A 11 6.30 29.17 -9.78
CA ALA A 11 5.16 28.30 -10.02
C ALA A 11 4.01 28.60 -9.05
N LYS A 12 4.30 28.79 -7.76
CA LYS A 12 3.33 29.15 -6.72
C LYS A 12 2.58 30.43 -7.10
N LYS A 13 3.30 31.46 -7.54
CA LYS A 13 2.72 32.75 -7.96
C LYS A 13 1.91 32.63 -9.25
N ARG A 14 2.47 32.03 -10.31
CA ARG A 14 1.81 31.90 -11.62
C ARG A 14 0.57 31.01 -11.57
N CYS A 15 0.62 29.93 -10.80
CA CYS A 15 -0.48 28.97 -10.66
C CYS A 15 -1.45 29.30 -9.53
N ARG A 16 -1.22 30.41 -8.78
CA ARG A 16 -2.03 30.85 -7.63
C ARG A 16 -2.21 29.75 -6.57
N LEU A 17 -1.10 29.12 -6.17
CA LEU A 17 -1.06 28.01 -5.21
C LEU A 17 -0.70 28.50 -3.80
N GLY A 18 -1.25 27.86 -2.77
CA GLY A 18 -0.81 27.99 -1.39
C GLY A 18 0.31 27.00 -1.06
N ASP A 19 0.84 27.05 0.17
CA ASP A 19 1.88 26.11 0.59
C ASP A 19 1.39 24.65 0.63
N GLU A 20 0.10 24.47 0.91
CA GLU A 20 -0.53 23.16 0.93
C GLU A 20 -0.56 22.51 -0.45
N GLU A 21 -0.95 23.24 -1.50
CA GLU A 21 -0.93 22.69 -2.86
C GLU A 21 0.50 22.45 -3.37
N ILE A 22 1.48 23.26 -2.93
CA ILE A 22 2.89 23.00 -3.24
C ILE A 22 3.37 21.72 -2.56
N ARG A 23 2.96 21.46 -1.32
CA ARG A 23 3.26 20.21 -0.61
C ARG A 23 2.64 19.02 -1.36
N MET A 24 1.35 19.08 -1.67
CA MET A 24 0.65 18.03 -2.43
C MET A 24 1.32 17.77 -3.79
N ALA A 25 1.67 18.82 -4.53
CA ALA A 25 2.34 18.70 -5.82
C ALA A 25 3.70 17.99 -5.70
N LYS A 26 4.50 18.32 -4.68
CA LYS A 26 5.78 17.65 -4.40
C LYS A 26 5.58 16.17 -4.05
N GLU A 27 4.61 15.84 -3.20
CA GLU A 27 4.28 14.45 -2.84
C GLU A 27 3.81 13.65 -4.06
N MET A 28 3.11 14.30 -5.00
CA MET A 28 2.68 13.74 -6.29
C MET A 28 3.82 13.63 -7.32
N GLY A 29 5.04 14.05 -6.99
CA GLY A 29 6.19 14.00 -7.90
C GLY A 29 6.12 15.03 -9.04
N LEU A 30 5.26 16.04 -8.92
CA LEU A 30 5.17 17.14 -9.87
C LEU A 30 6.35 18.09 -9.71
N ASN A 31 6.67 18.83 -10.78
CA ASN A 31 7.76 19.79 -10.79
C ASN A 31 7.24 21.20 -11.16
N PRO A 32 7.96 22.27 -10.78
CA PRO A 32 7.45 23.63 -10.98
C PRO A 32 7.24 23.98 -12.46
N LYS A 33 8.05 23.42 -13.36
CA LYS A 33 7.89 23.62 -14.81
C LYS A 33 6.61 22.96 -15.34
N SER A 34 6.27 21.76 -14.86
CA SER A 34 5.03 21.07 -15.24
C SER A 34 3.80 21.80 -14.72
N LEU A 35 3.86 22.42 -13.54
CA LEU A 35 2.76 23.24 -13.02
C LEU A 35 2.47 24.45 -13.93
N ILE A 36 3.51 25.21 -14.28
CA ILE A 36 3.38 26.40 -15.14
C ILE A 36 2.88 26.01 -16.54
N LYS A 37 3.36 24.89 -17.09
CA LYS A 37 2.91 24.39 -18.41
C LYS A 37 1.42 24.01 -18.44
N ASN A 38 0.83 23.66 -17.29
CA ASN A 38 -0.56 23.23 -17.20
C ASN A 38 -1.54 24.37 -16.84
N ILE A 39 -1.09 25.63 -16.85
CA ILE A 39 -1.99 26.78 -16.70
C ILE A 39 -2.91 26.83 -17.94
N PRO A 40 -4.25 26.78 -17.78
CA PRO A 40 -5.17 26.79 -18.91
C PRO A 40 -5.06 28.08 -19.75
N GLY A 41 -4.90 27.93 -21.06
CA GLY A 41 -4.99 29.05 -22.00
C GLY A 41 -6.44 29.41 -22.37
N PRO A 42 -6.67 30.51 -23.12
CA PRO A 42 -8.01 30.97 -23.49
C PRO A 42 -8.86 29.97 -24.27
N LYS A 43 -8.23 29.08 -25.05
CA LYS A 43 -8.89 28.02 -25.83
C LYS A 43 -9.01 26.68 -25.08
N GLU A 44 -8.50 26.61 -23.86
CA GLU A 44 -8.44 25.39 -23.04
C GLU A 44 -9.38 25.49 -21.84
N SER A 45 -10.57 26.07 -22.03
CA SER A 45 -11.58 26.25 -20.97
C SER A 45 -12.03 24.94 -20.31
N TRP A 46 -11.81 23.81 -20.98
CA TRP A 46 -12.08 22.47 -20.45
C TRP A 46 -11.05 21.99 -19.43
N LYS A 47 -9.88 22.65 -19.31
CA LYS A 47 -8.87 22.31 -18.29
C LYS A 47 -9.20 23.00 -16.97
N ALA A 48 -9.21 22.23 -15.89
CA ALA A 48 -9.31 22.80 -14.55
C ALA A 48 -8.07 23.66 -14.23
N PRO A 49 -8.22 24.74 -13.42
CA PRO A 49 -7.07 25.46 -12.90
C PRO A 49 -6.14 24.54 -12.10
N VAL A 50 -4.83 24.76 -12.22
CA VAL A 50 -3.77 23.92 -11.62
C VAL A 50 -4.00 23.62 -10.13
N LYS A 51 -4.55 24.58 -9.37
CA LYS A 51 -4.92 24.40 -7.96
C LYS A 51 -5.88 23.24 -7.73
N TYR A 52 -6.97 23.20 -8.49
CA TYR A 52 -7.99 22.15 -8.36
C TYR A 52 -7.44 20.82 -8.88
N TRP A 53 -6.74 20.87 -10.02
CA TRP A 53 -6.10 19.69 -10.59
C TRP A 53 -5.17 18.97 -9.60
N ILE A 54 -4.32 19.70 -8.86
CA ILE A 54 -3.46 19.11 -7.81
C ILE A 54 -4.29 18.42 -6.72
N ARG A 55 -5.37 19.08 -6.26
CA ARG A 55 -6.23 18.55 -5.19
C ARG A 55 -6.95 17.28 -5.65
N ASP A 56 -7.54 17.30 -6.84
CA ASP A 56 -8.24 16.15 -7.42
C ASP A 56 -7.28 14.95 -7.58
N MET A 57 -6.08 15.20 -8.13
CA MET A 57 -5.05 14.18 -8.25
C MET A 57 -4.61 13.61 -6.89
N TYR A 58 -4.48 14.48 -5.89
CA TYR A 58 -4.08 14.08 -4.54
C TYR A 58 -5.15 13.23 -3.88
N GLU A 59 -6.41 13.66 -3.92
CA GLU A 59 -7.56 12.95 -3.39
C GLU A 59 -7.72 11.58 -4.06
N GLU A 60 -7.63 11.51 -5.39
CA GLU A 60 -7.64 10.23 -6.12
C GLU A 60 -6.54 9.27 -5.63
N ARG A 61 -5.33 9.78 -5.38
CA ARG A 61 -4.23 8.95 -4.88
C ARG A 61 -4.53 8.42 -3.48
N GLN A 62 -5.10 9.24 -2.59
CA GLN A 62 -5.48 8.81 -1.25
C GLN A 62 -6.60 7.76 -1.31
N ILE A 63 -7.61 7.99 -2.15
CA ILE A 63 -8.71 7.06 -2.39
C ILE A 63 -8.17 5.71 -2.91
N LYS A 64 -7.25 5.73 -3.89
CA LYS A 64 -6.62 4.51 -4.43
C LYS A 64 -5.72 3.82 -3.39
N ALA A 65 -5.01 4.58 -2.55
CA ALA A 65 -4.19 4.02 -1.48
C ALA A 65 -5.05 3.34 -0.39
N ALA A 66 -6.17 3.96 -0.01
CA ALA A 66 -7.11 3.42 0.96
C ALA A 66 -7.84 2.16 0.43
N GLN A 67 -8.17 2.14 -0.86
CA GLN A 67 -8.83 1.00 -1.51
C GLN A 67 -7.86 -0.12 -1.95
N LYS A 68 -6.54 0.09 -1.84
CA LYS A 68 -5.56 -0.91 -2.24
C LYS A 68 -5.72 -2.13 -1.34
N PRO A 69 -6.07 -3.32 -1.87
CA PRO A 69 -6.21 -4.50 -1.05
C PRO A 69 -4.88 -4.78 -0.35
N LYS A 70 -4.90 -4.82 0.99
CA LYS A 70 -3.75 -5.29 1.76
C LYS A 70 -3.46 -6.71 1.29
N LYS A 71 -2.29 -6.92 0.70
CA LYS A 71 -1.86 -8.26 0.33
C LYS A 71 -1.58 -9.00 1.63
N ALA A 72 -2.26 -10.13 1.83
CA ALA A 72 -2.08 -10.93 3.03
C ALA A 72 -0.84 -11.81 2.86
N GLU A 73 0.08 -11.74 3.81
CA GLU A 73 1.10 -12.77 3.96
C GLU A 73 0.43 -14.03 4.51
N ARG A 74 0.69 -15.16 3.87
CA ARG A 74 0.11 -16.46 4.22
C ARG A 74 1.20 -17.51 4.20
N SER A 75 1.00 -18.57 4.95
CA SER A 75 1.82 -19.79 4.93
C SER A 75 0.88 -20.99 4.91
N ILE A 76 1.33 -22.12 4.36
CA ILE A 76 0.58 -23.38 4.39
C ILE A 76 1.27 -24.27 5.41
N LEU A 77 0.53 -24.63 6.46
CA LEU A 77 1.01 -25.41 7.59
C LEU A 77 0.18 -26.68 7.69
N LEU A 78 0.82 -27.77 8.08
CA LEU A 78 0.16 -29.01 8.47
C LEU A 78 0.25 -29.13 10.00
N PHE A 79 -0.90 -29.33 10.65
CA PHE A 79 -0.98 -29.58 12.09
C PHE A 79 -1.19 -31.08 12.29
N PRO A 80 -0.13 -31.85 12.55
CA PRO A 80 -0.25 -33.29 12.69
C PRO A 80 -0.86 -33.67 14.04
N GLU A 81 -1.59 -34.79 14.05
CA GLU A 81 -2.06 -35.44 15.27
C GLU A 81 -1.39 -36.81 15.39
N PHE A 82 -0.76 -37.08 16.52
CA PHE A 82 -0.16 -38.37 16.84
C PHE A 82 -0.12 -38.60 18.35
N GLN A 83 0.13 -39.84 18.77
CA GLN A 83 0.08 -40.23 20.18
C GLN A 83 1.07 -39.45 21.06
N ASN A 84 2.21 -39.02 20.52
CA ASN A 84 3.30 -38.43 21.30
C ASN A 84 3.26 -36.89 21.36
N MET A 85 2.08 -36.27 21.27
CA MET A 85 1.95 -34.80 21.26
C MET A 85 2.46 -34.14 22.54
N GLU A 86 2.26 -34.75 23.71
CA GLU A 86 2.74 -34.21 24.99
C GLU A 86 4.27 -34.12 25.06
N LEU A 87 4.97 -35.12 24.51
CA LEU A 87 6.43 -35.12 24.44
C LEU A 87 6.94 -33.96 23.58
N ILE A 88 6.33 -33.75 22.41
CA ILE A 88 6.71 -32.65 21.51
C ILE A 88 6.44 -31.30 22.17
N GLU A 89 5.28 -31.14 22.79
CA GLU A 89 4.94 -29.90 23.47
C GLU A 89 5.87 -29.64 24.67
N GLY A 90 6.28 -30.69 25.39
CA GLY A 90 7.30 -30.62 26.44
C GLY A 90 8.63 -30.08 25.93
N ILE A 91 9.12 -30.59 24.80
CA ILE A 91 10.36 -30.10 24.16
C ILE A 91 10.20 -28.66 23.71
N ARG A 92 9.08 -28.31 23.07
CA ARG A 92 8.82 -26.94 22.58
C ARG A 92 8.78 -25.92 23.72
N LYS A 93 8.22 -26.26 24.87
CA LYS A 93 8.25 -25.37 26.05
C LYS A 93 9.67 -25.00 26.50
N GLN A 94 10.64 -25.87 26.28
CA GLN A 94 12.03 -25.63 26.67
C GLN A 94 12.81 -24.82 25.63
N TYR A 95 12.55 -25.03 24.33
CA TYR A 95 13.43 -24.53 23.26
C TYR A 95 12.75 -23.65 22.21
N ASP A 96 11.44 -23.76 22.02
CA ASP A 96 10.71 -23.05 20.97
C ASP A 96 10.16 -21.71 21.52
N PRO A 97 10.71 -20.55 21.11
CA PRO A 97 10.22 -19.25 21.57
C PRO A 97 8.78 -18.95 21.12
N PHE A 98 8.24 -19.69 20.14
CA PHE A 98 6.91 -19.49 19.57
C PHE A 98 5.87 -20.50 20.10
N VAL A 99 6.20 -21.24 21.16
CA VAL A 99 5.30 -22.24 21.77
C VAL A 99 3.92 -21.66 22.14
N SER A 100 3.86 -20.39 22.55
CA SER A 100 2.61 -19.70 22.92
C SER A 100 1.82 -19.15 21.73
N LEU A 101 2.44 -19.08 20.54
CA LEU A 101 1.84 -18.45 19.36
C LEU A 101 1.22 -19.46 18.41
N ILE A 102 1.79 -20.67 18.33
CA ILE A 102 1.35 -21.67 17.36
C ILE A 102 1.56 -23.08 17.89
N SER A 103 0.59 -23.96 17.63
CA SER A 103 0.69 -25.39 17.94
C SER A 103 1.81 -26.08 17.14
N PRO A 104 2.23 -27.30 17.52
CA PRO A 104 3.20 -28.05 16.74
C PRO A 104 2.71 -28.22 15.31
N HIS A 105 3.54 -27.85 14.35
CA HIS A 105 3.16 -27.85 12.94
C HIS A 105 4.38 -28.12 12.05
N ILE A 106 4.09 -28.52 10.83
CA ILE A 106 5.08 -28.69 9.76
C ILE A 106 4.76 -27.64 8.71
N THR A 107 5.74 -26.77 8.41
CA THR A 107 5.59 -25.77 7.35
C THR A 107 5.71 -26.46 5.98
N LEU A 108 4.64 -26.47 5.20
CA LEU A 108 4.65 -26.97 3.82
C LEU A 108 5.07 -25.87 2.85
N VAL A 109 4.66 -24.62 3.11
CA VAL A 109 5.02 -23.45 2.31
C VAL A 109 5.36 -22.29 3.23
N PHE A 110 6.60 -21.80 3.16
CA PHE A 110 7.04 -20.61 3.89
C PHE A 110 6.20 -19.37 3.54
N PRO A 111 6.16 -18.35 4.43
CA PRO A 111 5.37 -17.15 4.20
C PRO A 111 5.51 -16.55 2.80
N PHE A 112 4.37 -16.31 2.15
CA PHE A 112 4.27 -15.75 0.81
C PHE A 112 3.14 -14.73 0.71
N VAL A 113 3.26 -13.81 -0.23
CA VAL A 113 2.25 -12.78 -0.46
C VAL A 113 1.14 -13.34 -1.34
N SER A 114 -0.05 -13.49 -0.77
CA SER A 114 -1.21 -14.03 -1.46
C SER A 114 -2.13 -12.92 -1.99
N ARG A 115 -2.60 -13.09 -3.24
CA ARG A 115 -3.55 -12.16 -3.89
C ARG A 115 -5.01 -12.52 -3.63
N TYR A 116 -5.28 -13.75 -3.17
CA TYR A 116 -6.63 -14.24 -2.92
C TYR A 116 -7.23 -13.59 -1.66
N LYS A 117 -8.54 -13.35 -1.64
CA LYS A 117 -9.22 -12.93 -0.39
C LYS A 117 -9.46 -14.16 0.48
N GLU A 118 -9.68 -13.94 1.77
CA GLU A 118 -9.90 -15.05 2.72
C GLU A 118 -11.08 -15.94 2.32
N LYS A 119 -12.18 -15.33 1.84
CA LYS A 119 -13.35 -16.05 1.33
C LYS A 119 -12.99 -17.00 0.18
N ASP A 120 -12.16 -16.55 -0.76
CA ASP A 120 -11.79 -17.32 -1.96
C ASP A 120 -10.91 -18.51 -1.56
N VAL A 121 -10.00 -18.31 -0.60
CA VAL A 121 -9.17 -19.41 -0.06
C VAL A 121 -10.02 -20.47 0.63
N LYS A 122 -11.00 -20.06 1.46
CA LYS A 122 -11.90 -21.00 2.15
C LYS A 122 -12.73 -21.83 1.19
N GLU A 123 -13.19 -21.23 0.09
CA GLU A 123 -13.93 -21.93 -0.96
C GLU A 123 -13.06 -22.96 -1.68
N LEU A 124 -11.86 -22.57 -2.11
CA LEU A 124 -10.90 -23.47 -2.79
C LEU A 124 -10.48 -24.67 -1.94
N VAL A 125 -10.30 -24.49 -0.63
CA VAL A 125 -9.94 -25.59 0.28
C VAL A 125 -11.12 -26.56 0.46
N LYS A 126 -12.35 -26.03 0.58
CA LYS A 126 -13.56 -26.85 0.71
C LYS A 126 -13.86 -27.67 -0.53
N GLU A 127 -13.62 -27.13 -1.73
CA GLU A 127 -13.81 -27.88 -2.98
C GLU A 127 -12.85 -29.07 -3.13
N LYS A 128 -11.71 -29.05 -2.42
CA LYS A 128 -10.64 -30.04 -2.55
C LYS A 128 -10.51 -31.00 -1.36
N SER A 129 -11.34 -30.84 -0.33
CA SER A 129 -11.40 -31.69 0.86
C SER A 129 -12.57 -32.66 0.76
#